data_AF-A0A7K0BLU1-F1
#
_entry.id   AF-A0A7K0BLU1-F1
#
_cell.length_a   1.000
_cell.length_b   1.000
_cell.length_c   1.000
_cell.angle_alpha   90.00
_cell.angle_beta   90.00
_cell.angle_gamma   90.00
#
_symmetry.space_group_name_H-M   'P 1'
#
loop_
_entity.id
_entity.type
_entity.pdbx_description
1 polymer ?
#
loop_
_entity_poly.entity_id
_entity_poly.type
_entity_poly.pdbx_seq_one_letter_code
_entity_poly.pdbx_strand_id
1 'polypeptide(L)'
;MRATADDGRVLDAEYAVEVEAGRDLLSLVLKSSSGARPSVGRKPFNVDYRPALKLLLARLRERDAVLVEGLVDSRVTSSLPEAERRLFAAPIRLADEHDLETLRVRLCSAQSTIGRAPGASRGGNNTKRIRLRLKVPGYGLADAARLAADLALPREARTEFTAPTGSINRWWDDDPAERFWMEITDRPDLGGNLIALQRNGTGGEFWSYSLVTQVRPGDIVLHWHKSLNVEPGIVGHSTAVDGPYDDRLLWDARGTYGQQRPANTAPLPAWRYELSSFTPLATPIGQQTLRPLEDQLRQVKEELEKHVDGPLYYPFVFSGSRPLRTAQAYLVKVPAAILDLIPALAHIARPAPAERSARRSASTPERPRSRTGAGYIADPILRKAVEEHAVRCAYDYYPDYEITDVGATRSYDLLAVKGDEELHIEVKGSTGIADTVELTANEVEHAKEARTDLVVVDQINWTRRPDGTVQTSGGRCRRWTSWRPDEHDLAPTRYRYSLPAHTGSS
;
A
#
# COMPACT_ATOMS: atom_id res chain seq x y z
N MET A 1 -20.45 -0.87 -11.80
CA MET A 1 -20.23 -0.44 -10.41
C MET A 1 -20.76 0.98 -10.22
N ARG A 2 -20.99 1.37 -8.97
CA ARG A 2 -21.22 2.76 -8.53
C ARG A 2 -20.28 3.01 -7.35
N ALA A 3 -19.74 4.23 -7.24
CA ALA A 3 -18.82 4.57 -6.18
C ALA A 3 -19.58 5.09 -4.96
N THR A 4 -19.19 4.65 -3.77
CA THR A 4 -19.64 5.17 -2.48
C THR A 4 -18.71 6.28 -2.06
N ALA A 5 -19.22 7.48 -1.79
CA ALA A 5 -18.43 8.59 -1.26
C ALA A 5 -18.02 8.35 0.20
N ASP A 6 -17.13 9.19 0.73
CA ASP A 6 -16.54 9.00 2.06
C ASP A 6 -17.58 9.19 3.19
N ASP A 7 -18.69 9.89 2.90
CA ASP A 7 -19.87 10.02 3.76
C ASP A 7 -20.81 8.79 3.73
N GLY A 8 -20.43 7.73 3.00
CA GLY A 8 -21.22 6.50 2.84
C GLY A 8 -22.30 6.57 1.75
N ARG A 9 -22.49 7.71 1.07
CA ARG A 9 -23.50 7.86 0.02
C ARG A 9 -23.07 7.17 -1.28
N VAL A 10 -23.91 6.30 -1.83
CA VAL A 10 -23.71 5.72 -3.16
C VAL A 10 -24.05 6.77 -4.23
N LEU A 11 -23.06 7.14 -5.04
CA LEU A 11 -23.24 8.11 -6.12
C LEU A 11 -24.01 7.49 -7.29
N ASP A 12 -25.06 8.16 -7.78
CA ASP A 12 -25.75 7.79 -9.01
C ASP A 12 -24.89 8.14 -10.22
N ALA A 13 -23.89 7.30 -10.49
CA ALA A 13 -23.03 7.37 -11.67
C ALA A 13 -22.38 6.01 -11.92
N GLU A 14 -22.82 5.33 -12.96
CA GLU A 14 -22.30 4.01 -13.31
C GLU A 14 -20.95 4.08 -14.03
N TYR A 15 -20.01 3.26 -13.56
CA TYR A 15 -18.75 3.02 -14.23
C TYR A 15 -18.41 1.52 -14.31
N ALA A 16 -17.45 1.19 -15.15
CA ALA A 16 -16.82 -0.13 -15.25
C ALA A 16 -15.31 0.02 -15.46
N VAL A 17 -14.55 -1.03 -15.17
CA VAL A 17 -13.17 -1.16 -15.62
C VAL A 17 -13.14 -2.33 -16.62
N GLU A 18 -12.63 -2.07 -17.81
CA GLU A 18 -12.58 -3.01 -18.93
C GLU A 18 -11.11 -3.30 -19.32
N VAL A 19 -10.87 -4.47 -19.92
CA VAL A 19 -9.55 -4.87 -20.42
C VAL A 19 -9.37 -4.41 -21.87
N GLU A 20 -8.25 -3.76 -22.19
CA GLU A 20 -7.84 -3.41 -23.55
C GLU A 20 -6.67 -4.32 -23.99
N ALA A 21 -6.95 -5.60 -24.27
CA ALA A 21 -5.92 -6.61 -24.51
C ALA A 21 -4.94 -6.23 -25.64
N GLY A 22 -5.44 -5.59 -26.70
CA GLY A 22 -4.59 -5.14 -27.82
C GLY A 22 -3.63 -3.99 -27.50
N ARG A 23 -3.73 -3.40 -26.31
CA ARG A 23 -2.90 -2.25 -25.87
C ARG A 23 -2.19 -2.48 -24.54
N ASP A 24 -2.43 -3.62 -23.90
CA ASP A 24 -1.92 -3.93 -22.56
C ASP A 24 -2.26 -2.84 -21.53
N LEU A 25 -3.53 -2.39 -21.52
CA LEU A 25 -4.04 -1.38 -20.59
C LEU A 25 -5.39 -1.79 -19.97
N LEU A 26 -5.67 -1.24 -18.79
CA LEU A 26 -7.02 -1.21 -18.22
C LEU A 26 -7.75 0.06 -18.67
N SER A 27 -9.07 0.04 -18.73
CA SER A 27 -9.89 1.21 -19.09
C SER A 27 -10.99 1.47 -18.08
N LEU A 28 -10.95 2.62 -17.41
CA LEU A 28 -12.10 3.13 -16.67
C LEU A 28 -13.11 3.73 -17.65
N VAL A 29 -14.30 3.14 -17.69
CA VAL A 29 -15.42 3.61 -18.50
C VAL A 29 -16.48 4.22 -17.59
N LEU A 30 -16.68 5.53 -17.69
CA LEU A 30 -17.75 6.24 -16.99
C LEU A 30 -18.93 6.46 -17.94
N LYS A 31 -20.12 5.96 -17.60
CA LYS A 31 -21.32 6.10 -18.43
C LYS A 31 -21.79 7.56 -18.48
N SER A 32 -22.42 7.95 -19.58
CA SER A 32 -22.96 9.31 -19.76
C SER A 32 -23.99 9.67 -18.70
N SER A 33 -24.11 10.96 -18.39
CA SER A 33 -25.25 11.53 -17.67
C SER A 33 -26.29 12.10 -18.62
N SER A 34 -27.56 12.08 -18.21
CA SER A 34 -28.60 12.89 -18.86
C SER A 34 -29.62 13.40 -17.85
N GLY A 35 -30.02 14.67 -18.03
CA GLY A 35 -31.12 15.27 -17.29
C GLY A 35 -32.49 14.74 -17.73
N ALA A 36 -33.52 15.09 -16.96
CA ALA A 36 -34.89 14.72 -17.26
C ALA A 36 -35.37 15.36 -18.58
N ARG A 37 -36.12 14.61 -19.39
CA ARG A 37 -36.91 15.16 -20.51
C ARG A 37 -38.37 14.73 -20.33
N PRO A 38 -39.15 15.51 -19.56
CA PRO A 38 -40.55 15.18 -19.24
C PRO A 38 -41.41 14.99 -20.50
N SER A 39 -41.14 15.78 -21.54
CA SER A 39 -41.85 15.72 -22.84
C SER A 39 -41.73 14.38 -23.57
N VAL A 40 -40.76 13.54 -23.21
CA VAL A 40 -40.54 12.22 -23.82
C VAL A 40 -40.51 11.11 -22.75
N GLY A 41 -40.99 11.40 -21.54
CA GLY A 41 -41.04 10.44 -20.42
C GLY A 41 -39.67 9.95 -19.91
N ARG A 42 -38.56 10.61 -20.30
CA ARG A 42 -37.20 10.16 -19.95
C ARG A 42 -36.80 10.65 -18.56
N LYS A 43 -36.64 9.70 -17.63
CA LYS A 43 -36.09 9.94 -16.29
C LYS A 43 -34.60 10.33 -16.35
N PRO A 44 -34.12 11.17 -15.43
CA PRO A 44 -32.70 11.46 -15.30
C PRO A 44 -31.94 10.20 -14.86
N PHE A 45 -30.67 10.09 -15.26
CA PHE A 45 -29.79 9.00 -14.82
C PHE A 45 -28.34 9.44 -14.80
N ASN A 46 -27.55 8.79 -13.94
CA ASN A 46 -26.15 9.12 -13.68
C ASN A 46 -26.00 10.61 -13.28
N VAL A 47 -26.88 11.12 -12.41
CA VAL A 47 -26.92 12.54 -12.05
C VAL A 47 -25.68 13.00 -11.29
N ASP A 48 -24.99 12.09 -10.61
CA ASP A 48 -23.75 12.33 -9.86
C ASP A 48 -22.48 12.15 -10.73
N TYR A 49 -22.59 12.22 -12.06
CA TYR A 49 -21.45 12.00 -12.97
C TYR A 49 -20.19 12.81 -12.60
N ARG A 50 -20.36 14.09 -12.27
CA ARG A 50 -19.23 14.98 -11.95
C ARG A 50 -18.59 14.62 -10.60
N PRO A 51 -19.34 14.54 -9.48
CA PRO A 51 -18.73 14.11 -8.21
C PRO A 51 -18.14 12.70 -8.31
N ALA A 52 -18.76 11.78 -9.05
CA ALA A 52 -18.21 10.44 -9.27
C ALA A 52 -16.91 10.46 -10.07
N LEU A 53 -16.81 11.25 -11.14
CA LEU A 53 -15.55 11.38 -11.89
C LEU A 53 -14.43 11.91 -11.00
N LYS A 54 -14.69 12.92 -10.15
CA LYS A 54 -13.70 13.43 -9.19
C LYS A 54 -13.23 12.35 -8.22
N LEU A 55 -14.19 11.63 -7.62
CA LEU A 55 -13.92 10.58 -6.64
C LEU A 55 -13.10 9.45 -7.25
N LEU A 56 -13.45 9.01 -8.46
CA LEU A 56 -12.72 7.97 -9.17
C LEU A 56 -11.28 8.42 -9.51
N LEU A 57 -11.09 9.68 -9.91
CA LEU A 57 -9.75 10.25 -10.12
C LEU A 57 -8.94 10.33 -8.82
N ALA A 58 -9.56 10.65 -7.69
CA ALA A 58 -8.90 10.68 -6.38
C ALA A 58 -8.41 9.29 -5.96
N ARG A 59 -9.27 8.28 -6.09
CA ARG A 59 -8.92 6.89 -5.74
C ARG A 59 -7.90 6.28 -6.70
N LEU A 60 -7.91 6.69 -7.96
CA LEU A 60 -6.86 6.35 -8.92
C LEU A 60 -5.54 7.06 -8.59
N ARG A 61 -5.57 8.32 -8.14
CA ARG A 61 -4.38 9.07 -7.67
C ARG A 61 -3.74 8.40 -6.47
N GLU A 62 -4.52 7.96 -5.49
CA GLU A 62 -4.02 7.20 -4.32
C GLU A 62 -3.29 5.91 -4.70
N ARG A 63 -3.55 5.39 -5.91
CA ARG A 63 -2.94 4.18 -6.46
C ARG A 63 -1.86 4.50 -7.51
N ASP A 64 -1.38 5.74 -7.54
CA ASP A 64 -0.35 6.24 -8.46
C ASP A 64 -0.66 5.96 -9.95
N ALA A 65 -1.95 5.99 -10.30
CA ALA A 65 -2.39 5.67 -11.65
C ALA A 65 -2.00 6.76 -12.66
N VAL A 66 -1.69 6.32 -13.89
CA VAL A 66 -1.45 7.16 -15.05
C VAL A 66 -2.62 7.02 -16.02
N LEU A 67 -3.31 8.11 -16.34
CA LEU A 67 -4.24 8.17 -17.46
C LEU A 67 -3.43 8.24 -18.75
N VAL A 68 -3.24 7.10 -19.42
CA VAL A 68 -2.46 7.01 -20.67
C VAL A 68 -3.17 7.74 -21.80
N GLU A 69 -4.49 7.59 -21.90
CA GLU A 69 -5.30 8.24 -22.93
C GLU A 69 -6.75 8.37 -22.46
N GLY A 70 -7.44 9.43 -22.90
CA GLY A 70 -8.84 9.66 -22.56
C GLY A 70 -9.65 9.91 -23.83
N LEU A 71 -10.76 9.21 -24.00
CA LEU A 71 -11.60 9.27 -25.19
C LEU A 71 -13.06 9.54 -24.83
N VAL A 72 -13.76 10.30 -25.67
CA VAL A 72 -15.23 10.27 -25.71
C VAL A 72 -15.66 8.97 -26.38
N ASP A 73 -16.37 8.13 -25.64
CA ASP A 73 -16.79 6.79 -26.05
C ASP A 73 -18.32 6.67 -26.11
N SER A 74 -18.93 7.64 -26.80
CA SER A 74 -20.38 7.67 -27.06
C SER A 74 -20.73 7.00 -28.38
N ARG A 75 -21.96 6.49 -28.53
CA ARG A 75 -22.47 5.93 -29.80
C ARG A 75 -22.38 6.89 -30.99
N VAL A 76 -22.47 8.20 -30.73
CA VAL A 76 -22.42 9.23 -31.77
C VAL A 76 -20.99 9.46 -32.25
N THR A 77 -20.02 9.33 -31.35
CA THR A 77 -18.59 9.58 -31.64
C THR A 77 -17.84 8.31 -31.97
N SER A 78 -18.44 7.12 -31.82
CA SER A 78 -17.74 5.84 -32.00
C SER A 78 -17.27 5.59 -33.42
N SER A 79 -17.89 6.24 -34.42
CA SER A 79 -17.48 6.19 -35.83
C SER A 79 -16.33 7.14 -36.17
N LEU A 80 -15.98 8.08 -35.28
CA LEU A 80 -14.86 9.00 -35.51
C LEU A 80 -13.52 8.32 -35.18
N PRO A 81 -12.42 8.71 -35.84
CA PRO A 81 -11.07 8.29 -35.46
C PRO A 81 -10.76 8.61 -33.99
N GLU A 82 -9.99 7.76 -33.30
CA GLU A 82 -9.65 7.98 -31.88
C GLU A 82 -8.98 9.33 -31.63
N ALA A 83 -8.13 9.80 -32.57
CA ALA A 83 -7.46 11.10 -32.49
C ALA A 83 -8.45 12.27 -32.37
N GLU A 84 -9.60 12.19 -33.03
CA GLU A 84 -10.66 13.21 -32.99
C GLU A 84 -11.54 13.11 -31.74
N ARG A 85 -11.35 12.06 -30.93
CA ARG A 85 -12.16 11.76 -29.74
C ARG A 85 -11.39 12.01 -28.44
N ARG A 86 -10.15 12.48 -28.52
CA ARG A 86 -9.25 12.65 -27.37
C ARG A 86 -9.68 13.77 -26.43
N LEU A 87 -9.66 13.47 -25.14
CA LEU A 87 -9.94 14.40 -24.05
C LEU A 87 -8.71 15.21 -23.63
N PHE A 88 -7.52 14.68 -23.88
CA PHE A 88 -6.23 15.31 -23.56
C PHE A 88 -5.14 14.81 -24.52
N ALA A 89 -4.08 15.61 -24.68
CA ALA A 89 -3.06 15.38 -25.70
C ALA A 89 -1.92 14.45 -25.26
N ALA A 90 -1.62 14.39 -23.96
CA ALA A 90 -0.52 13.62 -23.40
C ALA A 90 -0.95 12.86 -22.14
N PRO A 91 -0.30 11.72 -21.81
CA PRO A 91 -0.59 10.97 -20.59
C PRO A 91 -0.56 11.85 -19.33
N ILE A 92 -1.49 11.60 -18.41
CA ILE A 92 -1.62 12.34 -17.16
C ILE A 92 -1.27 11.40 -16.01
N ARG A 93 -0.16 11.66 -15.33
CA ARG A 93 0.18 10.99 -14.06
C ARG A 93 -0.65 11.64 -12.96
N LEU A 94 -1.58 10.91 -12.37
CA LEU A 94 -2.52 11.49 -11.40
C LEU A 94 -1.84 11.94 -10.10
N ALA A 95 -0.70 11.36 -9.74
CA ALA A 95 0.11 11.79 -8.59
C ALA A 95 0.59 13.25 -8.72
N ASP A 96 0.79 13.72 -9.95
CA ASP A 96 1.25 15.08 -10.25
C ASP A 96 0.07 16.08 -10.33
N GLU A 97 -1.17 15.58 -10.32
CA GLU A 97 -2.39 16.39 -10.40
C GLU A 97 -2.81 16.83 -8.99
N HIS A 98 -2.41 18.04 -8.61
CA HIS A 98 -2.68 18.63 -7.29
C HIS A 98 -4.16 18.95 -7.07
N ASP A 99 -4.87 19.43 -8.11
CA ASP A 99 -6.30 19.76 -8.06
C ASP A 99 -7.12 18.89 -9.02
N LEU A 100 -7.76 17.87 -8.42
CA LEU A 100 -8.62 16.95 -9.15
C LEU A 100 -9.96 17.57 -9.58
N GLU A 101 -10.41 18.66 -8.94
CA GLU A 101 -11.58 19.40 -9.43
C GLU A 101 -11.26 20.06 -10.76
N THR A 102 -10.11 20.73 -10.85
CA THR A 102 -9.64 21.34 -12.11
C THR A 102 -9.44 20.30 -13.20
N LEU A 103 -8.81 19.16 -12.89
CA LEU A 103 -8.68 18.05 -13.84
C LEU A 103 -10.07 17.54 -14.31
N ARG A 104 -11.01 17.35 -13.37
CA ARG A 104 -12.38 16.92 -13.68
C ARG A 104 -13.08 17.93 -14.59
N VAL A 105 -12.95 19.23 -14.31
CA VAL A 105 -13.50 20.32 -15.15
C VAL A 105 -12.89 20.25 -16.55
N ARG A 106 -11.56 20.13 -16.67
CA ARG A 106 -10.85 20.02 -17.96
C ARG A 106 -11.37 18.83 -18.78
N LEU A 107 -11.45 17.65 -18.16
CA LEU A 107 -11.96 16.43 -18.80
C LEU A 107 -13.43 16.57 -19.24
N CYS A 108 -14.28 17.21 -18.44
CA CYS A 108 -15.67 17.49 -18.83
C CYS A 108 -15.73 18.50 -19.99
N SER A 109 -15.03 19.62 -19.90
CA SER A 109 -15.06 20.68 -20.91
C SER A 109 -14.58 20.18 -22.28
N ALA A 110 -13.54 19.34 -22.32
CA ALA A 110 -13.05 18.71 -23.55
C ALA A 110 -14.13 17.86 -24.24
N GLN A 111 -15.03 17.21 -23.50
CA GLN A 111 -16.13 16.44 -24.10
C GLN A 111 -17.08 17.32 -24.92
N SER A 112 -17.23 18.58 -24.54
CA SER A 112 -18.19 19.48 -25.17
C SER A 112 -17.83 19.78 -26.63
N THR A 113 -16.55 19.75 -27.01
CA THR A 113 -16.04 20.10 -28.35
C THR A 113 -16.05 18.92 -29.32
N ILE A 114 -16.01 17.70 -28.79
CA ILE A 114 -15.84 16.47 -29.57
C ILE A 114 -17.16 16.01 -30.19
N GLY A 115 -17.14 15.72 -31.50
CA GLY A 115 -18.31 15.23 -32.25
C GLY A 115 -19.40 16.29 -32.47
N ARG A 116 -19.03 17.56 -32.58
CA ARG A 116 -19.95 18.64 -32.98
C ARG A 116 -20.18 18.60 -34.50
N ALA A 117 -21.42 18.89 -34.90
CA ALA A 117 -21.69 19.20 -36.31
C ALA A 117 -21.01 20.53 -36.71
N PRO A 118 -20.53 20.65 -37.96
CA PRO A 118 -19.97 21.91 -38.45
C PRO A 118 -20.97 23.07 -38.26
N GLY A 119 -20.54 24.17 -37.64
CA GLY A 119 -21.36 25.38 -37.45
C GLY A 119 -22.23 25.45 -36.19
N ALA A 120 -22.13 24.51 -35.24
CA ALA A 120 -22.92 24.56 -34.00
C ALA A 120 -22.52 25.72 -33.06
N SER A 121 -23.48 26.58 -32.71
CA SER A 121 -23.28 27.83 -31.97
C SER A 121 -23.26 27.72 -30.43
N ARG A 122 -23.52 26.54 -29.86
CA ARG A 122 -23.52 26.30 -28.40
C ARG A 122 -22.61 25.16 -27.99
N GLY A 123 -22.13 25.21 -26.74
CA GLY A 123 -21.37 24.14 -26.11
C GLY A 123 -22.15 22.81 -26.11
N GLY A 124 -21.53 21.74 -26.60
CA GLY A 124 -22.11 20.39 -26.58
C GLY A 124 -22.15 19.77 -25.18
N ASN A 125 -22.85 18.65 -25.03
CA ASN A 125 -22.92 17.89 -23.77
C ASN A 125 -21.51 17.57 -23.22
N ASN A 126 -21.26 17.87 -21.95
CA ASN A 126 -19.99 17.69 -21.25
C ASN A 126 -19.98 16.57 -20.18
N THR A 127 -21.00 15.71 -20.22
CA THR A 127 -21.14 14.50 -19.39
C THR A 127 -21.49 13.30 -20.29
N LYS A 128 -20.75 13.15 -21.39
CA LYS A 128 -20.82 12.01 -22.32
C LYS A 128 -20.17 10.77 -21.68
N ARG A 129 -20.39 9.60 -22.29
CA ARG A 129 -19.65 8.39 -21.94
C ARG A 129 -18.19 8.62 -22.29
N ILE A 130 -17.29 8.38 -21.33
CA ILE A 130 -15.84 8.52 -21.52
C ILE A 130 -15.14 7.21 -21.18
N ARG A 131 -13.98 7.02 -21.80
CA ARG A 131 -13.04 5.94 -21.55
C ARG A 131 -11.69 6.55 -21.19
N LEU A 132 -11.19 6.23 -20.00
CA LEU A 132 -9.85 6.61 -19.55
C LEU A 132 -9.00 5.34 -19.51
N ARG A 133 -8.03 5.24 -20.41
CA ARG A 133 -7.05 4.14 -20.46
C ARG A 133 -5.99 4.39 -19.39
N LEU A 134 -5.67 3.36 -18.61
CA LEU A 134 -4.94 3.46 -17.36
C LEU A 134 -3.74 2.52 -17.33
N LYS A 135 -2.65 2.98 -16.74
CA LYS A 135 -1.69 2.13 -16.03
C LYS A 135 -1.86 2.37 -14.55
N VAL A 136 -2.07 1.31 -13.78
CA VAL A 136 -2.22 1.41 -12.32
C VAL A 136 -1.20 0.46 -11.69
N PRO A 137 -0.18 0.98 -11.00
CA PRO A 137 0.78 0.17 -10.27
C PRO A 137 0.08 -0.90 -9.41
N GLY A 138 0.51 -2.15 -9.55
CA GLY A 138 -0.07 -3.30 -8.86
C GLY A 138 -1.30 -3.94 -9.52
N TYR A 139 -1.85 -3.38 -10.61
CA TYR A 139 -3.02 -3.94 -11.32
C TYR A 139 -2.67 -4.26 -12.78
N GLY A 140 -2.70 -5.55 -13.13
CA GLY A 140 -2.55 -6.04 -14.50
C GLY A 140 -3.89 -6.21 -15.23
N LEU A 141 -3.87 -6.75 -16.45
CA LEU A 141 -5.08 -6.97 -17.25
C LEU A 141 -6.11 -7.87 -16.56
N ALA A 142 -5.65 -8.85 -15.78
CA ALA A 142 -6.54 -9.74 -15.02
C ALA A 142 -7.28 -9.03 -13.87
N ASP A 143 -6.82 -7.84 -13.47
CA ASP A 143 -7.30 -7.12 -12.29
C ASP A 143 -8.42 -6.12 -12.57
N ALA A 144 -9.02 -6.12 -13.77
CA ALA A 144 -10.07 -5.17 -14.13
C ALA A 144 -11.23 -5.18 -13.11
N ALA A 145 -11.71 -6.37 -12.73
CA ALA A 145 -12.77 -6.51 -11.74
C ALA A 145 -12.32 -6.02 -10.35
N ARG A 146 -11.08 -6.32 -9.96
CA ARG A 146 -10.49 -5.90 -8.68
C ARG A 146 -10.36 -4.39 -8.60
N LEU A 147 -9.78 -3.75 -9.61
CA LEU A 147 -9.67 -2.29 -9.71
C LEU A 147 -11.06 -1.65 -9.65
N ALA A 148 -12.06 -2.20 -10.35
CA ALA A 148 -13.41 -1.67 -10.30
C ALA A 148 -14.00 -1.70 -8.88
N ALA A 149 -13.78 -2.78 -8.12
CA ALA A 149 -14.23 -2.92 -6.73
C ALA A 149 -13.45 -2.00 -5.78
N ASP A 150 -12.13 -1.93 -5.92
CA ASP A 150 -11.25 -1.08 -5.11
C ASP A 150 -11.57 0.42 -5.29
N LEU A 151 -12.01 0.82 -6.48
CA LEU A 151 -12.48 2.20 -6.74
C LEU A 151 -13.88 2.47 -6.18
N ALA A 152 -14.65 1.45 -5.82
CA ALA A 152 -16.04 1.62 -5.37
C ALA A 152 -16.15 2.08 -3.92
N LEU A 153 -15.18 1.75 -3.06
CA LEU A 153 -15.23 2.01 -1.62
C LEU A 153 -14.10 2.95 -1.15
N PRO A 154 -14.31 3.75 -0.07
CA PRO A 154 -13.27 4.57 0.53
C PRO A 154 -12.17 3.72 1.20
N ARG A 155 -10.92 4.18 1.18
CA ARG A 155 -9.77 3.47 1.77
C ARG A 155 -9.89 3.36 3.30
N GLU A 156 -10.49 4.34 3.97
CA GLU A 156 -10.73 4.34 5.42
C GLU A 156 -11.82 3.37 5.88
N ALA A 157 -12.70 2.86 4.99
CA ALA A 157 -13.61 1.77 5.35
C ALA A 157 -12.90 0.40 5.56
N ARG A 158 -11.56 0.41 5.64
CA ARG A 158 -10.66 -0.72 5.90
C ARG A 158 -9.98 -0.67 7.29
N THR A 159 -10.36 0.25 8.18
CA THR A 159 -9.60 0.56 9.41
C THR A 159 -10.03 -0.12 10.71
N GLU A 160 -11.04 -0.98 10.72
CA GLU A 160 -11.10 -1.99 11.79
C GLU A 160 -10.25 -3.16 11.33
N PHE A 161 -8.99 -3.26 11.74
CA PHE A 161 -8.22 -4.48 11.53
C PHE A 161 -8.72 -5.55 12.50
N THR A 162 -9.34 -6.60 11.98
CA THR A 162 -9.84 -7.70 12.79
C THR A 162 -8.70 -8.69 13.02
N ALA A 163 -8.01 -8.62 14.16
CA ALA A 163 -6.97 -9.59 14.48
C ALA A 163 -7.56 -11.03 14.53
N PRO A 164 -6.81 -12.06 14.09
CA PRO A 164 -7.23 -13.44 14.25
C PRO A 164 -7.39 -13.77 15.74
N THR A 165 -8.47 -14.47 16.07
CA THR A 165 -8.82 -14.94 17.41
C THR A 165 -8.07 -16.20 17.82
N GLY A 166 -7.54 -16.95 16.85
CA GLY A 166 -6.72 -18.13 17.09
C GLY A 166 -5.26 -17.79 17.39
N SER A 167 -4.62 -18.55 18.28
CA SER A 167 -3.18 -18.44 18.53
C SER A 167 -2.38 -19.00 17.35
N ILE A 168 -1.45 -18.21 16.81
CA ILE A 168 -0.46 -18.64 15.81
C ILE A 168 0.88 -18.95 16.51
N ASN A 169 1.48 -20.07 16.15
CA ASN A 169 2.80 -20.48 16.64
C ASN A 169 3.92 -19.76 15.87
N ARG A 170 4.34 -18.60 16.39
CA ARG A 170 5.27 -17.69 15.72
C ARG A 170 6.73 -18.04 15.95
N TRP A 171 7.11 -19.26 15.59
CA TRP A 171 8.47 -19.79 15.81
C TRP A 171 9.58 -19.03 15.05
N TRP A 172 9.21 -18.17 14.10
CA TRP A 172 10.12 -17.33 13.32
C TRP A 172 10.40 -15.96 13.94
N ASP A 173 9.70 -15.55 15.01
CA ASP A 173 9.76 -14.15 15.50
C ASP A 173 11.17 -13.72 15.93
N ASP A 174 11.98 -14.67 16.43
CA ASP A 174 13.33 -14.42 16.94
C ASP A 174 14.45 -14.58 15.89
N ASP A 175 14.13 -14.99 14.66
CA ASP A 175 15.10 -15.16 13.58
C ASP A 175 14.78 -14.25 12.37
N PRO A 176 15.52 -13.15 12.16
CA PRO A 176 15.28 -12.25 11.03
C PRO A 176 15.59 -12.88 9.66
N ALA A 177 16.28 -14.02 9.61
CA ALA A 177 16.44 -14.79 8.38
C ALA A 177 15.13 -15.49 7.98
N GLU A 178 14.23 -15.74 8.92
CA GLU A 178 12.96 -16.43 8.71
C GLU A 178 11.87 -15.53 8.13
N ARG A 179 12.14 -14.88 7.00
CA ARG A 179 11.25 -13.90 6.35
C ARG A 179 10.54 -14.39 5.08
N PHE A 180 10.52 -15.71 4.85
CA PHE A 180 9.98 -16.30 3.63
C PHE A 180 8.62 -16.95 3.84
N TRP A 181 7.72 -16.67 2.90
CA TRP A 181 6.36 -17.20 2.82
C TRP A 181 6.12 -17.81 1.44
N MET A 182 5.12 -18.68 1.32
CA MET A 182 4.67 -19.16 0.02
C MET A 182 3.16 -19.07 -0.11
N GLU A 183 2.69 -18.32 -1.10
CA GLU A 183 1.30 -18.29 -1.53
C GLU A 183 1.04 -19.47 -2.47
N ILE A 184 0.03 -20.28 -2.16
CA ILE A 184 -0.41 -21.43 -2.96
C ILE A 184 -1.74 -21.09 -3.63
N THR A 185 -1.68 -20.78 -4.92
CA THR A 185 -2.79 -20.10 -5.59
C THR A 185 -3.00 -20.57 -7.03
N ASP A 186 -4.19 -20.31 -7.55
CA ASP A 186 -4.55 -20.34 -8.97
C ASP A 186 -5.01 -18.96 -9.46
N ARG A 187 -4.73 -17.92 -8.66
CA ARG A 187 -5.03 -16.53 -8.98
C ARG A 187 -4.18 -16.05 -10.17
N PRO A 188 -4.80 -15.37 -11.15
CA PRO A 188 -4.09 -14.82 -12.29
C PRO A 188 -3.27 -13.56 -11.95
N ASP A 189 -3.54 -12.91 -10.82
CA ASP A 189 -2.95 -11.63 -10.40
C ASP A 189 -1.79 -11.81 -9.40
N LEU A 190 -0.83 -12.66 -9.76
CA LEU A 190 0.34 -12.94 -8.92
C LEU A 190 1.11 -11.67 -8.56
N GLY A 191 1.50 -11.58 -7.29
CA GLY A 191 2.29 -10.48 -6.76
C GLY A 191 1.55 -9.15 -6.62
N GLY A 192 0.22 -9.13 -6.80
CA GLY A 192 -0.59 -7.96 -6.46
C GLY A 192 -0.80 -7.81 -4.96
N ASN A 193 -1.27 -8.86 -4.30
CA ASN A 193 -1.50 -8.90 -2.84
C ASN A 193 -1.63 -10.33 -2.35
N LEU A 194 -1.50 -10.51 -1.04
CA LEU A 194 -2.12 -11.62 -0.32
C LEU A 194 -3.54 -11.21 0.06
N ILE A 195 -4.52 -12.08 -0.17
CA ILE A 195 -5.89 -11.86 0.31
C ILE A 195 -6.56 -13.18 0.67
N ALA A 196 -7.06 -13.27 1.91
CA ALA A 196 -7.68 -14.48 2.44
C ALA A 196 -8.91 -14.15 3.28
N LEU A 197 -9.93 -15.00 3.25
CA LEU A 197 -11.12 -14.81 4.09
C LEU A 197 -10.75 -14.86 5.57
N GLN A 198 -11.39 -14.02 6.39
CA GLN A 198 -11.24 -14.09 7.84
C GLN A 198 -11.83 -15.40 8.39
N ARG A 199 -12.86 -15.94 7.74
CA ARG A 199 -13.54 -17.19 8.12
C ARG A 199 -13.66 -18.14 6.92
N ASN A 200 -13.48 -19.42 7.19
CA ASN A 200 -13.65 -20.48 6.20
C ASN A 200 -15.14 -20.85 6.01
N GLY A 201 -15.42 -21.85 5.17
CA GLY A 201 -16.78 -22.29 4.85
C GLY A 201 -17.59 -22.88 6.01
N THR A 202 -16.96 -23.19 7.15
CA THR A 202 -17.60 -23.64 8.39
C THR A 202 -17.77 -22.51 9.42
N GLY A 203 -17.36 -21.29 9.08
CA GLY A 203 -17.48 -20.12 9.95
C GLY A 203 -16.34 -19.94 10.96
N GLY A 204 -15.35 -20.82 10.98
CA GLY A 204 -14.16 -20.73 11.84
C GLY A 204 -12.99 -20.07 11.12
N GLU A 205 -12.01 -19.58 11.88
CA GLU A 205 -10.72 -19.18 11.29
C GLU A 205 -9.96 -20.40 10.78
N PHE A 206 -9.22 -20.22 9.69
CA PHE A 206 -8.33 -21.24 9.16
C PHE A 206 -6.91 -20.72 9.23
N TRP A 207 -6.01 -21.48 9.86
CA TRP A 207 -4.65 -21.04 10.18
C TRP A 207 -3.92 -20.43 8.98
N SER A 208 -4.08 -21.00 7.78
CA SER A 208 -3.38 -20.52 6.57
C SER A 208 -3.88 -19.17 6.08
N TYR A 209 -5.11 -18.78 6.44
CA TYR A 209 -5.64 -17.44 6.15
C TYR A 209 -5.14 -16.45 7.20
N SER A 210 -5.14 -16.85 8.47
CA SER A 210 -4.63 -16.04 9.57
C SER A 210 -3.14 -15.69 9.40
N LEU A 211 -2.34 -16.53 8.75
CA LEU A 211 -0.93 -16.23 8.44
C LEU A 211 -0.74 -14.97 7.59
N VAL A 212 -1.73 -14.51 6.81
CA VAL A 212 -1.65 -13.24 6.05
C VAL A 212 -1.38 -12.05 7.01
N THR A 213 -1.90 -12.13 8.23
CA THR A 213 -1.72 -11.09 9.26
C THR A 213 -0.33 -11.08 9.91
N GLN A 214 0.50 -12.09 9.62
CA GLN A 214 1.83 -12.27 10.21
C GLN A 214 2.96 -11.83 9.29
N VAL A 215 2.64 -11.50 8.03
CA VAL A 215 3.60 -10.99 7.04
C VAL A 215 4.07 -9.60 7.46
N ARG A 216 5.35 -9.31 7.25
CA ARG A 216 5.98 -8.02 7.58
C ARG A 216 6.51 -7.32 6.33
N PRO A 217 6.66 -5.98 6.36
CA PRO A 217 7.30 -5.26 5.26
C PRO A 217 8.73 -5.76 5.05
N GLY A 218 9.09 -6.03 3.80
CA GLY A 218 10.38 -6.60 3.42
C GLY A 218 10.43 -8.13 3.38
N ASP A 219 9.40 -8.83 3.86
CA ASP A 219 9.29 -10.27 3.70
C ASP A 219 9.16 -10.65 2.22
N ILE A 220 9.62 -11.86 1.89
CA ILE A 220 9.56 -12.39 0.53
C ILE A 220 8.45 -13.44 0.44
N VAL A 221 7.58 -13.26 -0.55
CA VAL A 221 6.48 -14.18 -0.84
C VAL A 221 6.78 -14.93 -2.14
N LEU A 222 7.01 -16.24 -2.04
CA LEU A 222 7.12 -17.15 -3.18
C LEU A 222 5.71 -17.47 -3.70
N HIS A 223 5.51 -17.50 -5.01
CA HIS A 223 4.20 -17.80 -5.61
C HIS A 223 4.20 -19.21 -6.20
N TRP A 224 3.56 -20.16 -5.51
CA TRP A 224 3.24 -21.47 -6.05
C TRP A 224 1.94 -21.40 -6.84
N HIS A 225 2.03 -21.55 -8.16
CA HIS A 225 0.85 -21.53 -9.01
C HIS A 225 0.41 -22.94 -9.42
N LYS A 226 -0.89 -23.24 -9.28
CA LYS A 226 -1.46 -24.59 -9.51
C LYS A 226 -1.55 -25.00 -10.98
N SER A 227 -1.78 -24.06 -11.89
CA SER A 227 -2.09 -24.37 -13.30
C SER A 227 -1.45 -23.44 -14.35
N LEU A 228 -0.55 -22.53 -13.98
CA LEU A 228 0.02 -21.55 -14.91
C LEU A 228 1.03 -22.20 -15.86
N ASN A 229 1.68 -23.28 -15.40
CA ASN A 229 2.63 -24.06 -16.17
C ASN A 229 2.11 -25.48 -16.39
N VAL A 230 2.85 -26.26 -17.20
CA VAL A 230 2.58 -27.68 -17.47
C VAL A 230 2.41 -28.48 -16.16
N GLU A 231 3.20 -28.14 -15.14
CA GLU A 231 3.06 -28.68 -13.79
C GLU A 231 2.95 -27.56 -12.74
N PRO A 232 2.27 -27.81 -11.60
CA PRO A 232 2.28 -26.89 -10.47
C PRO A 232 3.69 -26.64 -9.94
N GLY A 233 4.00 -25.41 -9.56
CA GLY A 233 5.32 -25.05 -9.04
C GLY A 233 5.45 -23.60 -8.64
N ILE A 234 6.61 -23.25 -8.08
CA ILE A 234 6.97 -21.87 -7.75
C ILE A 234 7.34 -21.15 -9.06
N VAL A 235 6.66 -20.04 -9.35
CA VAL A 235 6.80 -19.34 -10.64
C VAL A 235 7.48 -17.98 -10.53
N GLY A 236 7.62 -17.46 -9.32
CA GLY A 236 8.10 -16.10 -9.06
C GLY A 236 8.05 -15.77 -7.59
N HIS A 237 8.50 -14.58 -7.25
CA HIS A 237 8.43 -14.03 -5.90
C HIS A 237 8.09 -12.55 -5.91
N SER A 238 7.56 -12.07 -4.79
CA SER A 238 7.27 -10.64 -4.55
C SER A 238 7.81 -10.21 -3.20
N THR A 239 7.87 -8.90 -2.97
CA THR A 239 8.20 -8.31 -1.67
C THR A 239 6.92 -7.81 -1.00
N ALA A 240 6.72 -8.15 0.27
CA ALA A 240 5.65 -7.59 1.08
C ALA A 240 5.96 -6.13 1.41
N VAL A 241 5.00 -5.23 1.21
CA VAL A 241 5.23 -3.78 1.38
C VAL A 241 4.38 -3.15 2.46
N ASP A 242 3.10 -3.53 2.55
CA ASP A 242 2.16 -2.76 3.36
C ASP A 242 0.93 -3.60 3.77
N GLY A 243 0.54 -3.50 5.04
CA GLY A 243 -0.53 -4.29 5.66
C GLY A 243 -0.17 -4.80 7.06
N PRO A 244 -1.02 -5.65 7.67
CA PRO A 244 -2.27 -6.18 7.13
C PRO A 244 -3.45 -5.20 7.22
N TYR A 245 -4.45 -5.41 6.36
CA TYR A 245 -5.69 -4.64 6.27
C TYR A 245 -6.92 -5.55 6.33
N ASP A 246 -8.03 -5.02 6.83
CA ASP A 246 -9.35 -5.61 6.56
C ASP A 246 -9.80 -5.21 5.14
N ASP A 247 -10.29 -6.18 4.39
CA ASP A 247 -10.83 -6.00 3.05
C ASP A 247 -12.05 -6.92 2.86
N ARG A 248 -12.60 -6.94 1.64
CA ARG A 248 -13.66 -7.88 1.29
C ARG A 248 -13.32 -8.67 0.04
N LEU A 249 -13.49 -9.98 0.12
CA LEU A 249 -13.23 -10.91 -0.98
C LEU A 249 -14.54 -11.54 -1.44
N LEU A 250 -14.84 -11.42 -2.73
CA LEU A 250 -15.89 -12.20 -3.35
C LEU A 250 -15.36 -13.62 -3.60
N TRP A 251 -15.71 -14.55 -2.71
CA TRP A 251 -15.25 -15.92 -2.78
C TRP A 251 -16.31 -16.84 -3.40
N ASP A 252 -16.08 -17.23 -4.65
CA ASP A 252 -16.76 -18.39 -5.24
C ASP A 252 -16.03 -19.66 -4.81
N ALA A 253 -16.72 -20.54 -4.08
CA ALA A 253 -16.14 -21.82 -3.68
C ALA A 253 -15.73 -22.62 -4.91
N ARG A 254 -14.43 -22.83 -5.12
CA ARG A 254 -13.91 -23.70 -6.20
C ARG A 254 -13.36 -25.00 -5.63
N GLY A 255 -13.94 -26.11 -6.09
CA GLY A 255 -13.64 -27.48 -5.68
C GLY A 255 -14.89 -28.36 -5.67
N THR A 256 -14.74 -29.68 -5.53
CA THR A 256 -15.86 -30.65 -5.45
C THR A 256 -16.82 -30.36 -4.28
N TYR A 257 -16.36 -29.65 -3.24
CA TYR A 257 -17.18 -29.17 -2.12
C TYR A 257 -18.00 -27.90 -2.44
N GLY A 258 -17.69 -27.18 -3.52
CA GLY A 258 -18.33 -25.92 -3.92
C GLY A 258 -19.56 -26.07 -4.81
N GLN A 259 -19.81 -27.26 -5.37
CA GLN A 259 -20.91 -27.48 -6.31
C GLN A 259 -22.32 -27.51 -5.66
N GLN A 260 -22.40 -27.49 -4.32
CA GLN A 260 -23.67 -27.64 -3.59
C GLN A 260 -24.14 -26.37 -2.85
N ARG A 261 -23.43 -25.24 -2.98
CA ARG A 261 -23.86 -23.97 -2.37
C ARG A 261 -24.20 -22.93 -3.44
N PRO A 262 -25.24 -22.11 -3.25
CA PRO A 262 -25.48 -20.96 -4.12
C PRO A 262 -24.24 -20.07 -4.13
N ALA A 263 -23.90 -19.53 -5.30
CA ALA A 263 -22.79 -18.60 -5.45
C ALA A 263 -22.88 -17.48 -4.40
N ASN A 264 -21.78 -17.19 -3.71
CA ASN A 264 -21.75 -16.07 -2.77
C ASN A 264 -21.88 -14.79 -3.58
N THR A 265 -23.05 -14.15 -3.50
CA THR A 265 -23.35 -12.90 -4.22
C THR A 265 -22.87 -11.65 -3.47
N ALA A 266 -22.36 -11.81 -2.24
CA ALA A 266 -21.85 -10.71 -1.42
C ALA A 266 -20.38 -10.92 -1.03
N PRO A 267 -19.53 -9.89 -1.15
CA PRO A 267 -18.16 -9.93 -0.63
C PRO A 267 -18.12 -10.22 0.87
N LEU A 268 -17.24 -11.15 1.28
CA LEU A 268 -17.06 -11.57 2.66
C LEU A 268 -15.82 -10.91 3.29
N PRO A 269 -15.77 -10.70 4.63
CA PRO A 269 -14.60 -10.16 5.31
C PRO A 269 -13.33 -10.97 5.02
N ALA A 270 -12.25 -10.25 4.73
CA ALA A 270 -10.96 -10.80 4.35
C ALA A 270 -9.81 -10.01 4.98
N TRP A 271 -8.68 -10.67 5.19
CA TRP A 271 -7.40 -10.02 5.44
C TRP A 271 -6.66 -9.82 4.13
N ARG A 272 -6.02 -8.67 3.98
CA ARG A 272 -5.21 -8.30 2.82
C ARG A 272 -3.82 -7.81 3.23
N TYR A 273 -2.83 -8.14 2.41
CA TYR A 273 -1.47 -7.61 2.50
C TYR A 273 -0.98 -7.22 1.10
N GLU A 274 -0.53 -5.99 0.89
CA GLU A 274 -0.05 -5.55 -0.42
C GLU A 274 1.35 -6.09 -0.71
N LEU A 275 1.54 -6.52 -1.95
CA LEU A 275 2.81 -7.00 -2.47
C LEU A 275 3.29 -6.06 -3.58
N SER A 276 4.60 -6.01 -3.78
CA SER A 276 5.20 -5.30 -4.91
C SER A 276 6.32 -6.11 -5.54
N SER A 277 6.83 -5.60 -6.66
CA SER A 277 8.09 -6.08 -7.25
C SER A 277 8.03 -7.57 -7.63
N PHE A 278 6.89 -8.02 -8.18
CA PHE A 278 6.76 -9.37 -8.70
C PHE A 278 7.87 -9.66 -9.71
N THR A 279 8.67 -10.67 -9.41
CA THR A 279 9.81 -11.09 -10.20
C THR A 279 9.59 -12.55 -10.61
N PRO A 280 9.33 -12.82 -11.89
CA PRO A 280 9.16 -14.19 -12.37
C PRO A 280 10.49 -14.95 -12.34
N LEU A 281 10.44 -16.23 -12.02
CA LEU A 281 11.59 -17.11 -12.16
C LEU A 281 11.80 -17.46 -13.63
N ALA A 282 13.06 -17.52 -14.06
CA ALA A 282 13.42 -17.93 -15.42
C ALA A 282 12.97 -19.37 -15.73
N THR A 283 12.92 -20.23 -14.71
CA THR A 283 12.39 -21.59 -14.81
C THR A 283 11.54 -21.88 -13.57
N PRO A 284 10.26 -22.25 -13.73
CA PRO A 284 9.42 -22.63 -12.61
C PRO A 284 9.99 -23.82 -11.84
N ILE A 285 9.92 -23.78 -10.51
CA ILE A 285 10.37 -24.86 -9.63
C ILE A 285 9.17 -25.76 -9.36
N GLY A 286 9.02 -26.78 -10.20
CA GLY A 286 7.95 -27.78 -10.12
C GLY A 286 8.40 -29.11 -9.50
N GLN A 287 7.58 -30.15 -9.69
CA GLN A 287 7.80 -31.49 -9.15
C GLN A 287 9.12 -32.11 -9.59
N GLN A 288 9.53 -31.87 -10.83
CA GLN A 288 10.80 -32.42 -11.35
C GLN A 288 12.02 -31.89 -10.59
N THR A 289 11.96 -30.64 -10.13
CA THR A 289 13.05 -30.02 -9.36
C THR A 289 12.99 -30.40 -7.89
N LEU A 290 11.80 -30.56 -7.31
CA LEU A 290 11.64 -30.79 -5.88
C LEU A 290 11.77 -32.26 -5.47
N ARG A 291 11.40 -33.20 -6.34
CA ARG A 291 11.45 -34.64 -6.04
C ARG A 291 12.85 -35.13 -5.64
N PRO A 292 13.96 -34.73 -6.30
CA PRO A 292 15.31 -35.10 -5.87
C PRO A 292 15.71 -34.53 -4.50
N LEU A 293 15.04 -33.46 -4.06
CA LEU A 293 15.32 -32.78 -2.78
C LEU A 293 14.42 -33.28 -1.64
N GLU A 294 13.54 -34.26 -1.88
CA GLU A 294 12.50 -34.66 -0.92
C GLU A 294 13.08 -35.05 0.46
N ASP A 295 14.18 -35.81 0.48
CA ASP A 295 14.82 -36.23 1.75
C ASP A 295 15.43 -35.04 2.50
N GLN A 296 16.05 -34.10 1.79
CA GLN A 296 16.62 -32.89 2.40
C GLN A 296 15.52 -31.96 2.92
N LEU A 297 14.44 -31.80 2.16
CA LEU A 297 13.25 -31.04 2.59
C LEU A 297 12.60 -31.70 3.82
N ARG A 298 12.62 -33.03 3.92
CA ARG A 298 12.13 -33.75 5.10
C ARG A 298 13.05 -33.51 6.29
N GLN A 299 14.36 -33.56 6.09
CA GLN A 299 15.35 -33.31 7.14
C GLN A 299 15.20 -31.91 7.74
N VAL A 300 15.01 -30.87 6.93
CA VAL A 300 14.75 -29.49 7.42
C VAL A 300 13.53 -29.46 8.35
N LYS A 301 12.45 -30.17 7.98
CA LYS A 301 11.24 -30.27 8.81
C LYS A 301 11.54 -30.96 10.15
N GLU A 302 12.22 -32.10 10.10
CA GLU A 302 12.56 -32.89 11.29
C GLU A 302 13.52 -32.15 12.23
N GLU A 303 14.42 -31.32 11.71
CA GLU A 303 15.33 -30.49 12.51
C GLU A 303 14.58 -29.34 13.22
N LEU A 304 13.61 -28.72 12.55
CA LEU A 304 12.74 -27.71 13.17
C LEU A 304 11.86 -28.33 14.26
N GLU A 305 11.30 -29.51 14.03
CA GLU A 305 10.44 -30.22 15.01
C GLU A 305 11.17 -30.60 16.31
N LYS A 306 12.52 -30.58 16.33
CA LYS A 306 13.30 -30.80 17.57
C LYS A 306 13.33 -29.57 18.48
N HIS A 307 13.11 -28.38 17.94
CA HIS A 307 13.31 -27.11 18.65
C HIS A 307 12.05 -26.23 18.69
N VAL A 308 11.05 -26.56 17.88
CA VAL A 308 9.78 -25.83 17.81
C VAL A 308 8.66 -26.70 18.36
N ASP A 309 8.06 -26.24 19.44
CA ASP A 309 6.84 -26.82 19.97
C ASP A 309 5.62 -26.29 19.19
N GLY A 310 4.89 -27.18 18.51
CA GLY A 310 3.64 -26.86 17.82
C GLY A 310 3.75 -26.78 16.29
N PRO A 311 2.74 -26.20 15.60
CA PRO A 311 2.67 -26.21 14.14
C PRO A 311 3.81 -25.42 13.49
N LEU A 312 4.46 -26.02 12.49
CA LEU A 312 5.47 -25.33 11.66
C LEU A 312 4.88 -24.53 10.50
N TYR A 313 3.64 -24.84 10.10
CA TYR A 313 3.02 -24.35 8.86
C TYR A 313 3.84 -24.66 7.61
N TYR A 314 4.48 -25.84 7.61
CA TYR A 314 5.46 -26.28 6.63
C TYR A 314 4.88 -26.36 5.20
N PRO A 315 5.65 -26.01 4.16
CA PRO A 315 5.10 -25.86 2.81
C PRO A 315 4.82 -27.18 2.09
N PHE A 316 5.43 -28.28 2.54
CA PHE A 316 5.37 -29.58 1.87
C PHE A 316 4.78 -30.70 2.73
N VAL A 317 4.13 -31.65 2.07
CA VAL A 317 3.55 -32.86 2.65
C VAL A 317 4.23 -34.07 2.05
N PHE A 318 4.80 -34.90 2.93
CA PHE A 318 5.55 -36.09 2.57
C PHE A 318 4.67 -37.36 2.66
N SER A 319 4.93 -38.34 1.80
CA SER A 319 4.19 -39.62 1.80
C SER A 319 5.05 -40.74 1.25
N GLY A 320 4.99 -41.94 1.86
CA GLY A 320 5.69 -43.12 1.34
C GLY A 320 5.09 -43.70 0.06
N SER A 321 3.89 -43.27 -0.35
CA SER A 321 3.14 -43.84 -1.49
C SER A 321 2.71 -42.82 -2.53
N ARG A 322 2.91 -41.53 -2.29
CA ARG A 322 2.51 -40.46 -3.20
C ARG A 322 3.67 -39.46 -3.35
N PRO A 323 3.83 -38.84 -4.53
CA PRO A 323 4.84 -37.80 -4.73
C PRO A 323 4.71 -36.66 -3.70
N LEU A 324 5.82 -35.97 -3.43
CA LEU A 324 5.87 -34.73 -2.67
C LEU A 324 4.74 -33.79 -3.11
N ARG A 325 3.99 -33.23 -2.17
CA ARG A 325 2.93 -32.26 -2.46
C ARG A 325 3.14 -31.00 -1.66
N THR A 326 2.57 -29.90 -2.10
CA THR A 326 2.41 -28.74 -1.24
C THR A 326 1.34 -28.99 -0.18
N ALA A 327 1.39 -28.21 0.90
CA ALA A 327 0.31 -28.15 1.87
C ALA A 327 -1.02 -27.76 1.21
N GLN A 328 -2.13 -28.27 1.76
CA GLN A 328 -3.47 -27.81 1.40
C GLN A 328 -3.79 -26.54 2.19
N ALA A 329 -3.18 -25.44 1.78
CA ALA A 329 -3.21 -24.16 2.47
C ALA A 329 -3.21 -23.01 1.44
N TYR A 330 -3.57 -21.79 1.88
CA TYR A 330 -3.41 -20.58 1.06
C TYR A 330 -2.02 -19.97 1.25
N LEU A 331 -1.63 -19.69 2.50
CA LEU A 331 -0.29 -19.21 2.84
C LEU A 331 0.39 -20.19 3.78
N VAL A 332 1.69 -20.40 3.60
CA VAL A 332 2.53 -21.26 4.43
C VAL A 332 3.84 -20.55 4.75
N LYS A 333 4.48 -20.95 5.85
CA LYS A 333 5.83 -20.49 6.18
C LYS A 333 6.84 -21.28 5.37
N VAL A 334 7.85 -20.62 4.83
CA VAL A 334 9.00 -21.27 4.17
C VAL A 334 10.22 -21.05 5.04
N PRO A 335 10.78 -22.10 5.66
CA PRO A 335 12.04 -21.99 6.38
C PRO A 335 13.16 -21.49 5.48
N ALA A 336 14.03 -20.63 6.01
CA ALA A 336 15.15 -20.06 5.26
C ALA A 336 16.05 -21.16 4.66
N ALA A 337 16.27 -22.24 5.40
CA ALA A 337 17.04 -23.40 4.96
C ALA A 337 16.52 -24.05 3.66
N ILE A 338 15.22 -23.94 3.34
CA ILE A 338 14.68 -24.45 2.08
C ILE A 338 15.21 -23.67 0.88
N LEU A 339 15.44 -22.36 1.03
CA LEU A 339 15.94 -21.54 -0.08
C LEU A 339 17.38 -21.90 -0.44
N ASP A 340 18.18 -22.32 0.54
CA ASP A 340 19.57 -22.77 0.31
C ASP A 340 19.62 -24.10 -0.46
N LEU A 341 18.61 -24.97 -0.29
CA LEU A 341 18.50 -26.23 -1.01
C LEU A 341 18.13 -26.07 -2.49
N ILE A 342 17.54 -24.94 -2.86
CA ILE A 342 17.04 -24.70 -4.22
C ILE A 342 17.90 -23.62 -4.86
N PRO A 343 18.84 -23.96 -5.77
CA PRO A 343 19.77 -22.98 -6.34
C PRO A 343 19.11 -21.79 -7.01
N ALA A 344 17.94 -22.01 -7.62
CA ALA A 344 17.13 -20.96 -8.24
C ALA A 344 16.56 -19.95 -7.23
N LEU A 345 16.55 -20.24 -5.93
CA LEU A 345 16.10 -19.35 -4.85
C LEU A 345 17.24 -18.85 -3.95
N ALA A 346 18.41 -19.48 -3.99
CA ALA A 346 19.56 -19.15 -3.13
C ALA A 346 20.02 -17.68 -3.25
N HIS A 347 19.82 -17.04 -4.41
CA HIS A 347 20.15 -15.63 -4.61
C HIS A 347 19.16 -14.67 -3.92
N ILE A 348 17.94 -15.14 -3.62
CA ILE A 348 16.89 -14.41 -2.92
C ILE A 348 17.10 -14.50 -1.39
N ALA A 349 17.71 -15.60 -0.93
CA ALA A 349 18.03 -15.84 0.47
C ALA A 349 19.07 -14.85 1.02
N ARG A 350 20.00 -14.40 0.19
CA ARG A 350 21.05 -13.46 0.58
C ARG A 350 20.49 -12.03 0.60
N PRO A 351 20.66 -11.26 1.69
CA PRO A 351 20.45 -9.81 1.61
C PRO A 351 21.37 -9.27 0.50
N ALA A 352 20.81 -8.49 -0.43
CA ALA A 352 21.61 -7.84 -1.46
C ALA A 352 22.74 -7.04 -0.77
N PRO A 353 24.01 -7.18 -1.21
CA PRO A 353 25.01 -6.18 -0.85
C PRO A 353 24.48 -4.84 -1.33
N ALA A 354 24.52 -3.81 -0.49
CA ALA A 354 24.16 -2.45 -0.88
C ALA A 354 24.90 -2.10 -2.18
N GLU A 355 24.18 -2.08 -3.31
CA GLU A 355 24.77 -1.81 -4.60
C GLU A 355 25.20 -0.35 -4.66
N ARG A 356 26.50 -0.17 -4.45
CA ARG A 356 27.26 0.98 -4.93
C ARG A 356 27.10 1.08 -6.45
N SER A 357 26.27 2.01 -6.91
CA SER A 357 26.42 2.56 -8.26
C SER A 357 27.38 3.74 -8.22
N ALA A 358 28.66 3.43 -8.45
CA ALA A 358 29.68 4.34 -9.00
C ALA A 358 29.28 4.63 -10.47
N ARG A 359 29.41 5.80 -11.10
CA ARG A 359 30.21 7.03 -10.96
C ARG A 359 29.62 8.04 -11.95
N ARG A 360 29.66 9.33 -11.64
CA ARG A 360 30.39 10.30 -12.47
C ARG A 360 30.82 11.49 -11.61
N SER A 361 32.09 11.44 -11.25
CA SER A 361 32.88 12.48 -10.63
C SER A 361 33.05 13.67 -11.59
N ALA A 362 32.70 14.85 -11.13
CA ALA A 362 33.39 16.09 -11.46
C ALA A 362 33.81 16.75 -10.14
N SER A 363 35.09 17.06 -10.07
CA SER A 363 35.89 17.51 -8.94
C SER A 363 35.53 18.91 -8.42
N THR A 364 35.54 19.09 -7.10
CA THR A 364 35.93 20.36 -6.44
C THR A 364 36.20 20.09 -4.94
N PRO A 365 37.00 20.92 -4.24
CA PRO A 365 38.00 20.47 -3.28
C PRO A 365 37.44 20.36 -1.86
N GLU A 366 38.08 19.50 -1.07
CA GLU A 366 37.83 19.32 0.35
C GLU A 366 37.94 20.64 1.15
N ARG A 367 36.92 20.90 1.95
CA ARG A 367 36.99 21.72 3.18
C ARG A 367 36.13 21.06 4.28
N PRO A 368 36.47 21.29 5.55
CA PRO A 368 36.57 20.25 6.57
C PRO A 368 35.23 19.79 7.15
N ARG A 369 35.21 18.52 7.55
CA ARG A 369 34.15 17.81 8.25
C ARG A 369 33.62 18.60 9.45
N SER A 370 32.36 19.06 9.41
CA SER A 370 31.55 19.19 10.62
C SER A 370 30.93 17.83 10.93
N ARG A 371 31.21 17.34 12.14
CA ARG A 371 30.49 16.22 12.76
C ARG A 371 29.16 16.76 13.31
N THR A 372 28.25 15.80 13.50
CA THR A 372 26.98 15.85 14.27
C THR A 372 25.76 16.48 13.59
N GLY A 373 25.15 15.74 12.66
CA GLY A 373 23.70 15.77 12.43
C GLY A 373 23.07 14.53 13.05
N ALA A 374 21.85 14.66 13.60
CA ALA A 374 21.08 13.53 14.11
C ALA A 374 20.99 12.44 13.01
N GLY A 375 21.63 11.30 13.24
CA GLY A 375 21.68 10.23 12.26
C GLY A 375 20.31 9.58 12.09
N TYR A 376 19.83 9.48 10.85
CA TYR A 376 18.61 8.76 10.49
C TYR A 376 18.66 7.31 11.01
N ILE A 377 17.70 6.94 11.87
CA ILE A 377 17.55 5.57 12.38
C ILE A 377 16.69 4.78 11.38
N ALA A 378 17.31 3.90 10.59
CA ALA A 378 16.61 3.09 9.58
C ALA A 378 15.76 1.96 10.18
N ASP A 379 16.10 1.50 11.39
CA ASP A 379 15.39 0.45 12.11
C ASP A 379 14.09 0.99 12.76
N PRO A 380 12.90 0.51 12.36
CA PRO A 380 11.63 1.03 12.85
C PRO A 380 11.34 0.71 14.33
N ILE A 381 11.86 -0.40 14.86
CA ILE A 381 11.68 -0.78 16.27
C ILE A 381 12.56 0.12 17.15
N LEU A 382 13.81 0.31 16.75
CA LEU A 382 14.72 1.23 17.45
C LEU A 382 14.22 2.68 17.37
N ARG A 383 13.72 3.11 16.20
CA ARG A 383 13.16 4.46 16.03
C ARG A 383 11.98 4.68 16.96
N LYS A 384 11.00 3.77 16.95
CA LYS A 384 9.82 3.84 17.82
C LYS A 384 10.20 3.81 19.30
N ALA A 385 11.12 2.94 19.71
CA ALA A 385 11.56 2.86 21.11
C ALA A 385 12.32 4.11 21.58
N VAL A 386 13.02 4.80 20.67
CA VAL A 386 13.69 6.09 20.93
C VAL A 386 12.67 7.23 21.04
N GLU A 387 11.66 7.27 20.17
CA GLU A 387 10.52 8.22 20.23
C GLU A 387 9.74 8.06 21.54
N GLU A 388 9.33 6.83 21.89
CA GLU A 388 8.61 6.54 23.14
C GLU A 388 9.45 6.84 24.40
N HIS A 389 10.78 6.69 24.32
CA HIS A 389 11.65 7.07 25.42
C HIS A 389 11.72 8.58 25.59
N ALA A 390 11.86 9.32 24.49
CA ALA A 390 11.91 10.77 24.51
C ALA A 390 10.59 11.36 25.04
N VAL A 391 9.45 10.82 24.62
CA VAL A 391 8.12 11.18 25.13
C VAL A 391 8.04 10.94 26.64
N ARG A 392 8.39 9.74 27.14
CA ARG A 392 8.39 9.47 28.58
C ARG A 392 9.26 10.44 29.37
N CYS A 393 10.46 10.77 28.89
CA CYS A 393 11.32 11.76 29.53
C CYS A 393 10.72 13.18 29.50
N ALA A 394 9.92 13.52 28.49
CA ALA A 394 9.23 14.81 28.42
C ALA A 394 8.16 14.93 29.51
N TYR A 395 7.44 13.86 29.85
CA TYR A 395 6.44 13.86 30.93
C TYR A 395 7.03 14.35 32.26
N ASP A 396 8.24 13.91 32.60
CA ASP A 396 8.92 14.26 33.86
C ASP A 396 9.20 15.77 34.01
N TYR A 397 9.22 16.54 32.92
CA TYR A 397 9.50 17.98 32.93
C TYR A 397 8.28 18.87 33.18
N TYR A 398 7.07 18.29 33.17
CA TYR A 398 5.81 19.01 33.38
C TYR A 398 4.93 18.32 34.44
N PRO A 399 5.44 18.11 35.68
CA PRO A 399 4.74 17.35 36.71
C PRO A 399 3.42 17.99 37.18
N ASP A 400 3.24 19.27 36.91
CA ASP A 400 2.04 20.04 37.29
C ASP A 400 0.94 20.05 36.21
N TYR A 401 1.18 19.44 35.05
CA TYR A 401 0.25 19.43 33.93
C TYR A 401 -0.37 18.05 33.76
N GLU A 402 -1.63 18.02 33.32
CA GLU A 402 -2.24 16.82 32.76
C GLU A 402 -1.79 16.69 31.31
N ILE A 403 -1.03 15.64 30.99
CA ILE A 403 -0.36 15.48 29.69
C ILE A 403 -1.01 14.34 28.89
N THR A 404 -1.46 14.65 27.67
CA THR A 404 -2.01 13.69 26.70
C THR A 404 -1.10 13.59 25.48
N ASP A 405 -0.77 12.37 25.06
CA ASP A 405 -0.11 12.11 23.78
C ASP A 405 -1.11 12.27 22.62
N VAL A 406 -0.84 13.22 21.73
CA VAL A 406 -1.70 13.60 20.59
C VAL A 406 -0.96 13.57 19.25
N GLY A 407 0.31 13.14 19.21
CA GLY A 407 1.18 13.18 18.03
C GLY A 407 0.66 12.41 16.81
N ALA A 408 -0.21 11.42 17.02
CA ALA A 408 -0.87 10.70 15.94
C ALA A 408 -1.95 11.52 15.18
N THR A 409 -2.42 12.62 15.76
CA THR A 409 -3.60 13.37 15.27
C THR A 409 -3.40 14.89 15.18
N ARG A 410 -2.29 15.40 15.71
CA ARG A 410 -1.96 16.83 15.79
C ARG A 410 -0.57 17.10 15.21
N SER A 411 -0.23 18.39 15.05
CA SER A 411 1.08 18.84 14.54
C SER A 411 2.11 19.08 15.66
N TYR A 412 1.92 18.39 16.78
CA TYR A 412 2.77 18.39 17.98
C TYR A 412 2.51 17.09 18.75
N ASP A 413 3.47 16.66 19.58
CA ASP A 413 3.42 15.35 20.23
C ASP A 413 2.53 15.32 21.48
N LEU A 414 2.69 16.27 22.41
CA LEU A 414 1.97 16.26 23.69
C LEU A 414 1.15 17.53 23.93
N LEU A 415 -0.06 17.33 24.44
CA LEU A 415 -0.94 18.36 24.97
C LEU A 415 -0.83 18.37 26.49
N ALA A 416 -0.32 19.44 27.07
CA ALA A 416 -0.20 19.64 28.51
C ALA A 416 -1.20 20.70 28.98
N VAL A 417 -2.09 20.35 29.91
CA VAL A 417 -3.14 21.24 30.42
C VAL A 417 -2.98 21.46 31.93
N LYS A 418 -3.03 22.73 32.37
CA LYS A 418 -3.02 23.11 33.79
C LYS A 418 -4.05 24.21 34.04
N GLY A 419 -5.22 23.83 34.56
CA GLY A 419 -6.35 24.76 34.67
C GLY A 419 -6.83 25.20 33.29
N ASP A 420 -6.84 26.51 33.03
CA ASP A 420 -7.19 27.08 31.71
C ASP A 420 -5.96 27.24 30.79
N GLU A 421 -4.78 26.82 31.24
CA GLU A 421 -3.53 26.91 30.49
C GLU A 421 -3.35 25.68 29.61
N GLU A 422 -3.31 25.90 28.30
CA GLU A 422 -2.98 24.88 27.29
C GLU A 422 -1.54 25.12 26.78
N LEU A 423 -0.72 24.07 26.81
CA LEU A 423 0.65 24.05 26.33
C LEU A 423 0.84 22.89 25.35
N HIS A 424 1.36 23.18 24.17
CA HIS A 424 1.78 22.15 23.22
C HIS A 424 3.25 21.81 23.44
N ILE A 425 3.63 20.55 23.23
CA ILE A 425 5.01 20.11 23.39
C ILE A 425 5.40 19.27 22.17
N GLU A 426 6.48 19.66 21.52
CA GLU A 426 7.14 18.89 20.46
C GLU A 426 8.32 18.11 21.07
N VAL A 427 8.44 16.83 20.77
CA VAL A 427 9.42 15.92 21.40
C VAL A 427 10.30 15.24 20.36
N LYS A 428 11.62 15.42 20.46
CA LYS A 428 12.60 14.82 19.54
C LYS A 428 13.56 13.89 20.29
N GLY A 429 13.70 12.65 19.80
CA GLY A 429 14.58 11.63 20.37
C GLY A 429 15.82 11.35 19.50
N SER A 430 16.99 11.15 20.12
CA SER A 430 18.20 10.69 19.42
C SER A 430 19.07 9.78 20.29
N THR A 431 19.71 8.80 19.65
CA THR A 431 20.72 7.94 20.29
C THR A 431 22.11 8.60 20.35
N GLY A 432 22.35 9.60 19.49
CA GLY A 432 23.59 10.40 19.48
C GLY A 432 23.39 11.78 20.11
N ILE A 433 24.41 12.63 20.07
CA ILE A 433 24.27 14.06 20.41
C ILE A 433 23.44 14.73 19.32
N ALA A 434 22.38 15.45 19.70
CA ALA A 434 21.50 16.15 18.76
C ALA A 434 21.75 17.67 18.84
N ASP A 435 22.72 18.17 18.08
CA ASP A 435 22.92 19.63 17.96
C ASP A 435 21.88 20.26 17.02
N THR A 436 21.20 19.45 16.21
CA THR A 436 20.08 19.80 15.34
C THR A 436 18.97 18.76 15.44
N VAL A 437 17.74 19.14 15.09
CA VAL A 437 16.57 18.25 15.00
C VAL A 437 15.88 18.42 13.65
N GLU A 438 15.24 17.36 13.16
CA GLU A 438 14.39 17.44 11.96
C GLU A 438 12.97 17.82 12.37
N LEU A 439 12.41 18.82 11.68
CA LEU A 439 11.05 19.31 11.88
C LEU A 439 10.25 19.18 10.59
N THR A 440 8.97 18.86 10.69
CA THR A 440 8.06 18.95 9.55
C THR A 440 7.61 20.39 9.32
N ALA A 441 7.15 20.70 8.10
CA ALA A 441 6.60 22.03 7.79
C ALA A 441 5.42 22.39 8.70
N ASN A 442 4.60 21.40 9.10
CA ASN A 442 3.46 21.63 9.98
C ASN A 442 3.91 21.92 11.42
N GLU A 443 4.93 21.24 11.94
CA GLU A 443 5.50 21.51 13.27
C GLU A 443 6.09 22.94 13.34
N VAL A 444 6.79 23.36 12.29
CA VAL A 444 7.35 24.72 12.19
C VAL A 444 6.23 25.76 12.21
N GLU A 445 5.22 25.60 11.37
CA GLU A 445 4.12 26.57 11.30
C GLU A 445 3.27 26.58 12.59
N HIS A 446 2.99 25.41 13.16
CA HIS A 446 2.25 25.31 14.42
C HIS A 446 2.98 25.98 15.59
N ALA A 447 4.29 25.80 15.72
CA ALA A 447 5.08 26.43 16.78
C ALA A 447 5.24 27.96 16.63
N LYS A 448 4.97 28.53 15.44
CA LYS A 448 4.91 29.98 15.26
C LYS A 448 3.63 30.59 15.83
N GLU A 449 2.52 29.87 15.72
CA GLU A 449 1.18 30.36 16.06
C GLU A 449 0.73 29.98 17.47
N ALA A 450 1.03 28.76 17.91
CA ALA A 450 0.65 28.26 19.21
C ALA A 450 1.80 28.37 20.23
N ARG A 451 1.45 28.37 21.52
CA ARG A 451 2.45 28.24 22.58
C ARG A 451 2.95 26.81 22.61
N THR A 452 4.20 26.61 22.21
CA THR A 452 4.83 25.30 22.09
C THR A 452 6.16 25.28 22.84
N ASP A 453 6.42 24.21 23.59
CA ASP A 453 7.74 23.90 24.12
C ASP A 453 8.42 22.83 23.25
N LEU A 454 9.73 22.95 23.02
CA LEU A 454 10.52 21.89 22.38
C LEU A 454 11.29 21.11 23.45
N VAL A 455 11.13 19.80 23.44
CA VAL A 455 11.89 18.87 24.27
C VAL A 455 12.75 17.99 23.37
N VAL A 456 14.06 18.02 23.61
CA VAL A 456 15.02 17.16 22.90
C VAL A 456 15.68 16.23 23.91
N VAL A 457 15.56 14.92 23.67
CA VAL A 457 16.18 13.88 24.46
C VAL A 457 17.23 13.19 23.59
N ASP A 458 18.49 13.53 23.82
CA ASP A 458 19.62 13.02 23.04
C ASP A 458 20.53 12.12 23.87
N GLN A 459 21.48 11.43 23.23
CA GLN A 459 22.34 10.45 23.91
C GLN A 459 21.55 9.32 24.60
N ILE A 460 20.40 8.93 24.03
CA ILE A 460 19.60 7.80 24.53
C ILE A 460 20.39 6.51 24.32
N ASN A 461 20.72 5.84 25.43
CA ASN A 461 21.34 4.54 25.37
C ASN A 461 20.27 3.51 25.04
N TRP A 462 20.63 2.56 24.19
CA TRP A 462 19.75 1.46 23.88
C TRP A 462 20.52 0.16 23.83
N THR A 463 19.84 -0.91 24.24
CA THR A 463 20.29 -2.28 24.09
C THR A 463 19.16 -3.08 23.44
N ARG A 464 19.52 -3.91 22.47
CA ARG A 464 18.58 -4.89 21.93
C ARG A 464 18.59 -6.11 22.83
N ARG A 465 17.41 -6.49 23.31
CA ARG A 465 17.23 -7.73 24.05
C ARG A 465 17.15 -8.91 23.08
N PRO A 466 17.41 -10.14 23.55
CA PRO A 466 17.32 -11.33 22.72
C PRO A 466 15.95 -11.53 22.05
N ASP A 467 14.87 -11.04 22.66
CA ASP A 467 13.49 -11.05 22.14
C ASP A 467 13.21 -9.99 21.05
N GLY A 468 14.27 -9.36 20.52
CA GLY A 468 14.18 -8.31 19.50
C GLY A 468 13.70 -6.95 20.01
N THR A 469 13.22 -6.84 21.25
CA THR A 469 12.76 -5.57 21.83
C THR A 469 13.94 -4.64 22.10
N VAL A 470 13.70 -3.35 21.97
CA VAL A 470 14.71 -2.32 22.25
C VAL A 470 14.43 -1.74 23.62
N GLN A 471 15.37 -1.95 24.54
CA GLN A 471 15.35 -1.29 25.83
C GLN A 471 16.12 0.03 25.72
N THR A 472 15.47 1.13 26.06
CA THR A 472 16.07 2.48 26.09
C THR A 472 16.29 2.93 27.53
N SER A 473 17.38 3.68 27.76
CA SER A 473 17.75 4.19 29.07
C SER A 473 18.63 5.44 28.99
N GLY A 474 18.68 6.21 30.07
CA GLY A 474 19.48 7.43 30.14
C GLY A 474 18.90 8.52 29.24
N GLY A 475 19.76 9.16 28.45
CA GLY A 475 19.38 10.33 27.66
C GLY A 475 19.56 11.63 28.43
N ARG A 476 20.03 12.64 27.73
CA ARG A 476 20.13 14.02 28.19
C ARG A 476 18.92 14.78 27.66
N CYS A 477 18.00 15.10 28.56
CA CYS A 477 16.82 15.89 28.23
C CYS A 477 17.16 17.39 28.29
N ARG A 478 16.75 18.13 27.26
CA ARG A 478 16.87 19.58 27.14
C ARG A 478 15.52 20.15 26.74
N ARG A 479 15.13 21.27 27.35
CA ARG A 479 13.86 21.95 27.09
C ARG A 479 14.09 23.39 26.67
N TRP A 480 13.34 23.82 25.67
CA TRP A 480 13.18 25.22 25.27
C TRP A 480 11.73 25.62 25.49
N THR A 481 11.49 26.50 26.46
CA THR A 481 10.16 26.97 26.82
C THR A 481 9.70 28.09 25.90
N SER A 482 8.43 28.08 25.50
CA SER A 482 7.87 29.01 24.50
C SER A 482 8.73 29.04 23.22
N TRP A 483 9.19 27.86 22.81
CA TRP A 483 10.04 27.68 21.66
C TRP A 483 9.32 28.14 20.40
N ARG A 484 10.05 28.94 19.61
CA ARG A 484 9.65 29.36 18.27
C ARG A 484 10.83 29.11 17.32
N PRO A 485 10.65 28.33 16.25
CA PRO A 485 11.71 28.13 15.26
C PRO A 485 12.12 29.48 14.65
N ASP A 486 13.41 29.83 14.76
CA ASP A 486 13.98 30.97 14.04
C ASP A 486 14.23 30.55 12.58
N GLU A 487 13.75 31.34 11.63
CA GLU A 487 13.95 31.06 10.20
C GLU A 487 15.44 31.06 9.81
N HIS A 488 16.29 31.78 10.54
CA HIS A 488 17.74 31.78 10.32
C HIS A 488 18.42 30.47 10.75
N ASP A 489 17.80 29.71 11.67
CA ASP A 489 18.30 28.43 12.17
C ASP A 489 17.67 27.23 11.46
N LEU A 490 16.68 27.46 10.57
CA LEU A 490 16.03 26.42 9.77
C LEU A 490 16.75 26.19 8.44
N ALA A 491 17.33 25.00 8.29
CA ALA A 491 17.82 24.50 7.01
C ALA A 491 16.75 23.60 6.35
N PRO A 492 16.24 23.94 5.15
CA PRO A 492 15.29 23.08 4.45
C PRO A 492 15.94 21.76 4.01
N THR A 493 15.52 20.65 4.63
CA THR A 493 15.99 19.29 4.32
C THR A 493 15.09 18.56 3.33
N ARG A 494 13.82 18.99 3.20
CA ARG A 494 12.81 18.42 2.31
C ARG A 494 11.94 19.53 1.73
N TYR A 495 11.77 19.52 0.41
CA TYR A 495 10.92 20.49 -0.29
C TYR A 495 9.63 19.86 -0.81
N ARG A 496 8.55 20.62 -0.72
CA ARG A 496 7.30 20.40 -1.44
C ARG A 496 7.14 21.57 -2.40
N TYR A 497 7.11 21.30 -3.70
CA TYR A 497 7.04 22.33 -4.73
C TYR A 497 5.60 22.49 -5.23
N SER A 498 5.08 23.72 -5.20
CA SER A 498 3.79 24.09 -5.79
C SER A 498 4.03 24.73 -7.15
N LEU A 499 3.47 24.15 -8.21
CA LEU A 499 3.66 24.63 -9.58
C LEU A 499 3.03 26.02 -9.78
N PRO A 500 3.70 26.95 -10.50
CA PRO A 500 3.15 28.28 -10.76
C PRO A 500 1.88 28.22 -11.61
N ALA A 501 0.96 29.16 -11.36
CA ALA A 501 -0.23 29.33 -12.18
C ALA A 501 0.18 29.68 -13.63
N HIS A 502 -0.37 28.94 -14.59
CA HIS A 502 0.04 29.01 -15.99
C HIS A 502 -0.44 30.33 -16.63
N THR A 503 0.43 31.35 -16.73
CA THR A 503 0.19 32.50 -17.61
C THR A 503 0.69 32.16 -19.00
N GLY A 504 -0.23 31.88 -19.93
CA GLY A 504 0.12 31.54 -21.30
C GLY A 504 0.67 32.74 -22.07
N SER A 505 1.92 32.67 -22.52
CA SER A 505 2.36 33.35 -23.73
C SER A 505 2.51 32.32 -24.84
N SER A 506 1.63 32.50 -25.83
CA SER A 506 1.64 32.02 -27.23
C SER A 506 1.54 30.53 -27.49
#